data_AF-A0A9P8QI70-F1
#
_entry.id   AF-A0A9P8QI70-F1
#
_cell.length_a   1.000
_cell.length_b   1.000
_cell.length_c   1.000
_cell.angle_alpha   90.00
_cell.angle_beta   90.00
_cell.angle_gamma   90.00
#
_symmetry.space_group_name_H-M   'P 1'
#
loop_
_entity.id
_entity.type
_entity.pdbx_description
1 polymer ?
#
loop_
_entity_poly.entity_id
_entity_poly.type
_entity_poly.pdbx_seq_one_letter_code
_entity_poly.pdbx_strand_id
1 'polypeptide(L)'
;MPLVHHADVDKLDGLAARACDLCHKKDGLLRCSACQAVYYCGRECQARDRADHKMSCKVIKKARLRYELEEKLLRDKPSYMFPGKMFEDYVGRFWGIVETRPYMRARYGLVDSMLVMYGSAGGPVDVVQTALDHLSDMMRLCRGDNMGLRDMIPALYIRLGRDQHAYDFMKWYATTGMDRHYDWGDMKQPFLDVKDADVLEAPAESWTDNRFPDLSHAVAAVLIKVRVLLDLQAVQNARMALRGVALPEIIEAICGQLVGPILRTRPEILLAKPQETAQLAEKIKSQVREVYRAVEKYNPYFWDLLVNDPDAGVLQRPTESYSHRTRDEALLVLGFSYAAWYETPRAVNVLRTLSKAFRGP
;
A
#
# COMPACT_ATOMS: atom_id res chain seq x y z
N MET A 1 5.08 -18.89 -5.77
CA MET A 1 4.79 -17.62 -5.08
C MET A 1 5.58 -17.67 -3.79
N PRO A 2 6.59 -16.81 -3.57
CA PRO A 2 7.28 -16.79 -2.30
C PRO A 2 6.32 -16.22 -1.26
N LEU A 3 5.82 -17.11 -0.40
CA LEU A 3 5.08 -16.79 0.81
C LEU A 3 6.05 -16.17 1.83
N VAL A 4 5.55 -15.34 2.73
CA VAL A 4 6.34 -14.72 3.81
C VAL A 4 7.02 -15.79 4.65
N HIS A 5 6.33 -16.90 4.95
CA HIS A 5 6.91 -18.04 5.65
C HIS A 5 8.08 -18.72 4.90
N HIS A 6 8.29 -18.40 3.63
CA HIS A 6 9.39 -18.90 2.80
C HIS A 6 10.45 -17.83 2.50
N ALA A 7 10.25 -16.59 2.95
CA ALA A 7 11.21 -15.51 2.84
C ALA A 7 12.05 -15.38 4.11
N ASP A 8 13.32 -15.01 3.97
CA ASP A 8 14.13 -14.55 5.09
C ASP A 8 13.62 -13.16 5.49
N VAL A 9 12.63 -13.13 6.37
CA VAL A 9 11.90 -11.91 6.77
C VAL A 9 12.85 -10.84 7.31
N ASP A 10 13.98 -11.24 7.91
CA ASP A 10 14.98 -10.31 8.44
C ASP A 10 15.82 -9.65 7.33
N LYS A 11 15.77 -10.16 6.08
CA LYS A 11 16.41 -9.59 4.89
C LYS A 11 15.45 -8.82 3.98
N LEU A 12 14.15 -8.82 4.27
CA LEU A 12 13.18 -8.04 3.49
C LEU A 12 13.32 -6.55 3.83
N ASP A 13 13.78 -5.78 2.85
CA ASP A 13 13.93 -4.33 2.91
C ASP A 13 13.32 -3.69 1.66
N GLY A 14 12.00 -3.48 1.70
CA GLY A 14 11.26 -2.90 0.58
C GLY A 14 11.05 -3.81 -0.63
N LEU A 15 10.72 -3.18 -1.76
CA LEU A 15 10.46 -3.84 -3.04
C LEU A 15 11.75 -4.14 -3.81
N ALA A 16 11.77 -5.25 -4.54
CA ALA A 16 12.87 -5.56 -5.44
C ALA A 16 12.96 -4.53 -6.58
N ALA A 17 14.11 -3.88 -6.71
CA ALA A 17 14.39 -2.96 -7.81
C ALA A 17 14.29 -3.67 -9.16
N ARG A 18 13.98 -2.92 -10.22
CA ARG A 18 13.92 -3.45 -11.59
C ARG A 18 15.22 -4.18 -11.95
N ALA A 19 15.09 -5.48 -12.22
CA ALA A 19 16.20 -6.36 -12.55
C ALA A 19 15.69 -7.57 -13.36
N CYS A 20 16.61 -8.35 -13.90
CA CYS A 20 16.31 -9.65 -14.48
C CYS A 20 15.71 -10.57 -13.40
N ASP A 21 14.55 -11.16 -13.67
CA ASP A 21 13.83 -12.04 -12.72
C ASP A 21 14.66 -13.26 -12.32
N LEU A 22 15.58 -13.71 -13.21
CA LEU A 22 16.41 -14.88 -12.97
C LEU A 22 17.80 -14.58 -12.39
N CYS A 23 18.51 -13.59 -12.94
CA CYS A 23 19.93 -13.35 -12.60
C CYS A 23 20.18 -12.00 -11.91
N HIS A 24 19.14 -11.21 -11.69
CA HIS A 24 19.17 -9.91 -11.01
C HIS A 24 20.09 -8.83 -11.63
N LYS A 25 20.60 -9.05 -12.85
CA LYS A 25 21.28 -8.01 -13.64
C LYS A 25 20.31 -6.86 -13.91
N LYS A 26 20.81 -5.61 -13.88
CA LYS A 26 20.00 -4.39 -14.07
C LYS A 26 20.08 -3.79 -15.47
N ASP A 27 21.08 -4.16 -16.27
CA ASP A 27 21.28 -3.62 -17.62
C ASP A 27 20.65 -4.50 -18.71
N GLY A 28 20.25 -3.85 -19.81
CA GLY A 28 19.77 -4.56 -21.01
C GLY A 28 18.45 -5.30 -20.80
N LEU A 29 17.59 -4.77 -19.93
CA LEU A 29 16.36 -5.42 -19.53
C LEU A 29 15.27 -5.33 -20.61
N LEU A 30 14.70 -6.48 -20.93
CA LEU A 30 13.57 -6.67 -21.81
C LEU A 30 12.37 -7.14 -20.99
N ARG A 31 11.28 -6.40 -21.09
CA ARG A 31 10.01 -6.76 -20.44
C ARG A 31 9.42 -8.01 -21.12
N CYS A 32 8.91 -8.95 -20.35
CA CYS A 32 8.20 -10.10 -20.91
C CYS A 32 7.01 -9.61 -21.75
N SER A 33 7.03 -9.85 -23.06
CA SER A 33 6.00 -9.34 -23.98
C SER A 33 4.61 -9.94 -23.74
N ALA A 34 4.56 -11.10 -23.09
CA ALA A 34 3.31 -11.81 -22.81
C ALA A 34 2.57 -11.20 -21.61
N CYS A 35 3.15 -11.28 -20.42
CA CYS A 35 2.51 -10.82 -19.19
C CYS A 35 2.79 -9.36 -18.86
N GLN A 36 3.90 -8.80 -19.37
CA GLN A 36 4.38 -7.47 -19.04
C GLN A 36 4.60 -7.23 -17.52
N ALA A 37 4.75 -8.27 -16.70
CA ALA A 37 4.96 -8.09 -15.26
C ALA A 37 6.45 -8.08 -14.85
N VAL A 38 7.31 -8.82 -15.57
CA VAL A 38 8.71 -9.05 -15.21
C VAL A 38 9.67 -8.73 -16.35
N TYR A 39 10.96 -8.65 -16.02
CA TYR A 39 12.04 -8.28 -16.94
C TYR A 39 13.10 -9.37 -17.01
N TYR A 40 13.78 -9.47 -18.14
CA TYR A 40 14.91 -10.37 -18.36
C TYR A 40 16.03 -9.64 -19.10
N CYS A 41 17.29 -9.91 -18.78
CA CYS A 41 18.43 -9.31 -19.49
C CYS A 41 18.64 -9.87 -20.92
N GLY A 42 17.88 -10.89 -21.30
CA GLY A 42 17.99 -11.55 -22.61
C GLY A 42 17.13 -12.81 -22.73
N ARG A 43 17.06 -13.35 -23.95
CA ARG A 43 16.26 -14.55 -24.27
C ARG A 43 16.70 -15.80 -23.51
N GLU A 44 17.99 -15.90 -23.18
CA GLU A 44 18.52 -17.05 -22.44
C GLU A 44 17.94 -17.14 -21.03
N CYS A 45 17.99 -16.05 -20.25
CA CYS A 45 17.39 -16.00 -18.91
C CYS A 45 15.87 -16.22 -18.98
N GLN A 46 15.19 -15.62 -19.96
CA GLN A 46 13.76 -15.85 -20.17
C GLN A 46 13.43 -17.32 -20.49
N ALA A 47 14.27 -18.00 -21.27
CA ALA A 47 14.07 -19.41 -21.61
C ALA A 47 14.30 -20.34 -20.42
N ARG A 48 15.30 -20.03 -19.58
CA ARG A 48 15.61 -20.78 -18.35
C ARG A 48 14.53 -20.63 -17.29
N ASP A 49 14.03 -19.40 -17.09
CA ASP A 49 12.95 -19.10 -16.14
C ASP A 49 11.56 -19.54 -16.64
N ARG A 50 11.46 -20.04 -17.88
CA ARG A 50 10.18 -20.33 -18.53
C ARG A 50 9.31 -21.28 -17.70
N ALA A 51 9.88 -22.29 -17.06
CA ALA A 51 9.12 -23.29 -16.30
C ALA A 51 8.42 -22.65 -15.08
N ASP A 52 9.17 -21.87 -14.30
CA ASP A 52 8.70 -21.23 -13.08
C ASP A 52 7.78 -20.04 -13.39
N HIS A 53 8.11 -19.26 -14.42
CA HIS A 53 7.31 -18.12 -14.88
C HIS A 53 5.98 -18.53 -15.55
N LYS A 54 5.89 -19.73 -16.18
CA LYS A 54 4.80 -20.09 -17.11
C LYS A 54 3.40 -19.85 -16.55
N MET A 55 3.16 -20.24 -15.30
CA MET A 55 1.85 -20.13 -14.68
C MET A 55 1.48 -18.67 -14.42
N SER A 56 2.35 -17.93 -13.73
CA SER A 56 2.16 -16.49 -13.47
C SER A 56 1.99 -15.70 -14.77
N CYS A 57 2.81 -16.02 -15.78
CA CYS A 57 2.73 -15.42 -17.11
C CYS A 57 1.37 -15.62 -17.76
N LYS A 58 0.84 -16.84 -17.72
CA LYS A 58 -0.45 -17.20 -18.34
C LYS A 58 -1.61 -16.48 -17.67
N VAL A 59 -1.62 -16.42 -16.33
CA VAL A 59 -2.68 -15.76 -15.55
C VAL A 59 -2.73 -14.27 -15.89
N ILE A 60 -1.60 -13.57 -15.77
CA ILE A 60 -1.52 -12.12 -16.03
C ILE A 60 -1.80 -11.81 -17.50
N LYS A 61 -1.24 -12.59 -18.45
CA LYS A 61 -1.52 -12.41 -19.87
C LYS A 61 -3.02 -12.52 -20.16
N LYS A 62 -3.71 -13.51 -19.58
CA LYS A 62 -5.16 -13.69 -19.78
C LYS A 62 -5.94 -12.49 -19.25
N ALA A 63 -5.62 -12.01 -18.04
CA ALA A 63 -6.26 -10.84 -17.46
C ALA A 63 -6.01 -9.57 -18.28
N ARG A 64 -4.77 -9.36 -18.74
CA ARG A 64 -4.40 -8.23 -19.62
C ARG A 64 -5.19 -8.22 -20.92
N LEU A 65 -5.24 -9.36 -21.62
CA LEU A 65 -6.00 -9.47 -22.88
C LEU A 65 -7.50 -9.23 -22.67
N ARG A 66 -8.05 -9.64 -21.51
CA ARG A 66 -9.44 -9.36 -21.15
C ARG A 66 -9.69 -7.88 -20.93
N TYR A 67 -8.80 -7.22 -20.18
CA TYR A 67 -8.82 -5.77 -19.98
C TYR A 67 -8.75 -5.01 -21.32
N GLU A 68 -7.78 -5.33 -22.18
CA GLU A 68 -7.58 -4.70 -23.49
C GLU A 68 -8.79 -4.90 -24.42
N LEU A 69 -9.40 -6.08 -24.38
CA LEU A 69 -10.62 -6.36 -25.14
C LEU A 69 -11.78 -5.48 -24.68
N GLU A 70 -12.06 -5.41 -23.38
CA GLU A 70 -13.14 -4.58 -22.85
C GLU A 70 -12.89 -3.09 -23.10
N GLU A 71 -11.63 -2.65 -23.04
CA GLU A 71 -11.27 -1.28 -23.41
C GLU A 71 -11.61 -1.00 -24.88
N LYS A 72 -11.19 -1.89 -25.78
CA LYS A 72 -11.47 -1.77 -27.21
C LYS A 72 -12.99 -1.77 -27.48
N LEU A 73 -13.73 -2.68 -26.85
CA LEU A 73 -15.19 -2.76 -27.01
C LEU A 73 -15.88 -1.46 -26.61
N LEU A 74 -15.39 -0.77 -25.57
CA LEU A 74 -15.90 0.54 -25.16
C LEU A 74 -15.52 1.66 -26.14
N ARG A 75 -14.29 1.66 -26.66
CA ARG A 75 -13.83 2.65 -27.64
C ARG A 75 -14.55 2.53 -28.98
N ASP A 76 -14.87 1.31 -29.37
CA ASP A 76 -15.54 0.99 -30.64
C ASP A 76 -17.09 1.13 -30.53
N LYS A 77 -17.64 1.55 -29.38
CA LYS A 77 -19.08 1.77 -29.23
C LYS A 77 -19.55 2.87 -30.19
N PRO A 78 -20.66 2.66 -30.93
CA PRO A 78 -21.20 3.69 -31.80
C PRO A 78 -21.66 4.92 -31.02
N SER A 79 -21.40 6.11 -31.57
CA SER A 79 -21.71 7.40 -30.95
C SER A 79 -23.21 7.65 -30.71
N TYR A 80 -24.11 6.97 -31.44
CA TYR A 80 -25.55 7.07 -31.19
C TYR A 80 -25.98 6.44 -29.86
N MET A 81 -25.21 5.48 -29.34
CA MET A 81 -25.48 4.84 -28.05
C MET A 81 -24.88 5.68 -26.90
N PHE A 82 -23.71 6.28 -27.13
CA PHE A 82 -23.02 7.16 -26.20
C PHE A 82 -22.41 8.33 -26.97
N PRO A 83 -23.04 9.52 -26.95
CA PRO A 83 -22.48 10.69 -27.61
C PRO A 83 -21.17 11.10 -26.92
N GLY A 84 -20.11 11.26 -27.72
CA GLY A 84 -18.79 11.66 -27.21
C GLY A 84 -17.81 10.48 -27.06
N LYS A 85 -16.68 10.74 -26.39
CA LYS A 85 -15.63 9.74 -26.12
C LYS A 85 -15.77 9.20 -24.71
N MET A 86 -15.91 7.88 -24.58
CA MET A 86 -16.20 7.22 -23.31
C MET A 86 -15.22 7.55 -22.18
N PHE A 87 -13.92 7.64 -22.47
CA PHE A 87 -12.88 7.78 -21.44
C PHE A 87 -12.57 9.23 -21.05
N GLU A 88 -13.24 10.18 -21.72
CA GLU A 88 -13.04 11.62 -21.59
C GLU A 88 -14.31 12.29 -21.08
N ASP A 89 -15.46 12.00 -21.68
CA ASP A 89 -16.72 12.70 -21.40
C ASP A 89 -17.50 12.10 -20.22
N TYR A 90 -17.23 10.83 -19.88
CA TYR A 90 -17.95 10.10 -18.83
C TYR A 90 -17.10 9.79 -17.59
N VAL A 91 -15.95 10.46 -17.46
CA VAL A 91 -15.03 10.32 -16.32
C VAL A 91 -15.77 10.62 -15.01
N GLY A 92 -15.49 9.82 -13.97
CA GLY A 92 -16.15 9.88 -12.67
C GLY A 92 -17.47 9.12 -12.59
N ARG A 93 -18.07 8.75 -13.74
CA ARG A 93 -19.42 8.16 -13.82
C ARG A 93 -19.43 6.72 -14.31
N PHE A 94 -18.26 6.07 -14.42
CA PHE A 94 -18.13 4.72 -15.01
C PHE A 94 -18.92 3.64 -14.26
N TRP A 95 -19.28 3.83 -13.00
CA TRP A 95 -20.12 2.84 -12.32
C TRP A 95 -21.61 3.00 -12.61
N GLY A 96 -22.07 4.24 -12.85
CA GLY A 96 -23.45 4.54 -13.20
C GLY A 96 -23.84 3.99 -14.57
N ILE A 97 -22.87 3.87 -15.48
CA ILE A 97 -23.05 3.32 -16.83
C ILE A 97 -22.83 1.81 -16.79
N VAL A 98 -23.82 1.02 -17.20
CA VAL A 98 -23.76 -0.45 -17.06
C VAL A 98 -22.69 -1.04 -17.98
N GLU A 99 -22.53 -0.45 -19.17
CA GLU A 99 -21.64 -0.88 -20.24
C GLU A 99 -20.16 -0.74 -19.88
N THR A 100 -19.80 0.17 -18.98
CA THR A 100 -18.42 0.39 -18.51
C THR A 100 -18.01 -0.53 -17.36
N ARG A 101 -18.97 -1.20 -16.69
CA ARG A 101 -18.68 -2.10 -15.56
C ARG A 101 -17.84 -3.32 -15.94
N PRO A 102 -18.06 -4.00 -17.09
CA PRO A 102 -17.18 -5.08 -17.55
C PRO A 102 -15.71 -4.64 -17.68
N TYR A 103 -15.46 -3.44 -18.20
CA TYR A 103 -14.12 -2.86 -18.29
C TYR A 103 -13.52 -2.62 -16.90
N MET A 104 -14.25 -1.99 -15.97
CA MET A 104 -13.76 -1.74 -14.60
C MET A 104 -13.39 -3.05 -13.89
N ARG A 105 -14.23 -4.08 -14.01
CA ARG A 105 -13.95 -5.42 -13.47
C ARG A 105 -12.76 -6.09 -14.13
N ALA A 106 -12.64 -6.00 -15.46
CA ALA A 106 -11.51 -6.59 -16.18
C ALA A 106 -10.19 -5.91 -15.81
N ARG A 107 -10.19 -4.58 -15.65
CA ARG A 107 -9.03 -3.81 -15.23
C ARG A 107 -8.59 -4.15 -13.80
N TYR A 108 -9.54 -4.24 -12.86
CA TYR A 108 -9.23 -4.76 -11.52
C TYR A 108 -8.70 -6.19 -11.57
N GLY A 109 -9.29 -7.06 -12.39
CA GLY A 109 -8.81 -8.44 -12.55
C GLY A 109 -7.35 -8.53 -13.03
N LEU A 110 -6.88 -7.56 -13.82
CA LEU A 110 -5.46 -7.43 -14.17
C LEU A 110 -4.61 -7.04 -12.95
N VAL A 111 -5.02 -6.00 -12.21
CA VAL A 111 -4.34 -5.57 -10.97
C VAL A 111 -4.23 -6.72 -9.99
N ASP A 112 -5.35 -7.40 -9.75
CA ASP A 112 -5.43 -8.53 -8.83
C ASP A 112 -4.52 -9.68 -9.26
N SER A 113 -4.53 -10.04 -10.54
CA SER A 113 -3.64 -11.06 -11.10
C SER A 113 -2.16 -10.68 -10.95
N MET A 114 -1.81 -9.40 -11.13
CA MET A 114 -0.44 -8.92 -10.96
C MET A 114 0.01 -9.03 -9.51
N LEU A 115 -0.82 -8.58 -8.57
CA LEU A 115 -0.50 -8.56 -7.15
C LEU A 115 -0.47 -9.97 -6.54
N VAL A 116 -1.39 -10.86 -6.92
CA VAL A 116 -1.38 -12.25 -6.44
C VAL A 116 -0.16 -13.01 -6.97
N MET A 117 0.27 -12.76 -8.22
CA MET A 117 1.40 -13.52 -8.80
C MET A 117 2.78 -12.97 -8.43
N TYR A 118 2.91 -11.64 -8.31
CA TYR A 118 4.20 -10.95 -8.13
C TYR A 118 4.20 -9.86 -7.05
N GLY A 119 3.06 -9.60 -6.41
CA GLY A 119 2.91 -8.54 -5.42
C GLY A 119 3.15 -8.99 -3.98
N SER A 120 3.69 -10.20 -3.73
CA SER A 120 4.08 -10.61 -2.38
C SER A 120 5.18 -9.71 -1.80
N ALA A 121 5.46 -9.84 -0.50
CA ALA A 121 6.52 -9.07 0.16
C ALA A 121 7.88 -9.26 -0.56
N GLY A 122 8.55 -8.16 -0.88
CA GLY A 122 9.80 -8.16 -1.65
C GLY A 122 9.62 -8.34 -3.16
N GLY A 123 8.39 -8.28 -3.66
CA GLY A 123 8.07 -8.38 -5.09
C GLY A 123 8.64 -7.23 -5.93
N PRO A 124 8.54 -7.32 -7.28
CA PRO A 124 9.11 -6.31 -8.17
C PRO A 124 8.42 -4.95 -8.05
N VAL A 125 9.22 -3.88 -7.90
CA VAL A 125 8.72 -2.50 -7.73
C VAL A 125 7.80 -2.06 -8.88
N ASP A 126 8.10 -2.48 -10.11
CA ASP A 126 7.31 -2.12 -11.29
C ASP A 126 5.91 -2.72 -11.28
N VAL A 127 5.72 -3.89 -10.66
CA VAL A 127 4.41 -4.53 -10.54
C VAL A 127 3.53 -3.73 -9.59
N VAL A 128 4.07 -3.33 -8.44
CA VAL A 128 3.36 -2.50 -7.45
C VAL A 128 3.05 -1.13 -8.03
N GLN A 129 3.99 -0.51 -8.75
CA GLN A 129 3.76 0.76 -9.44
C GLN A 129 2.64 0.65 -10.48
N THR A 130 2.72 -0.35 -11.37
CA THR A 130 1.71 -0.56 -12.42
C THR A 130 0.32 -0.82 -11.84
N ALA A 131 0.25 -1.61 -10.76
CA ALA A 131 -1.00 -1.86 -10.04
C ALA A 131 -1.60 -0.55 -9.49
N LEU A 132 -0.78 0.27 -8.82
CA LEU A 132 -1.20 1.57 -8.31
C LEU A 132 -1.67 2.50 -9.43
N ASP A 133 -0.96 2.56 -10.57
CA ASP A 133 -1.34 3.40 -11.72
C ASP A 133 -2.72 3.00 -12.28
N HIS A 134 -2.98 1.70 -12.40
CA HIS A 134 -4.31 1.22 -12.79
C HIS A 134 -5.38 1.60 -11.78
N LEU A 135 -5.12 1.44 -10.48
CA LEU A 135 -6.07 1.78 -9.42
C LEU A 135 -6.35 3.28 -9.38
N SER A 136 -5.33 4.14 -9.45
CA SER A 136 -5.49 5.59 -9.46
C SER A 136 -6.36 6.07 -10.64
N ASP A 137 -6.15 5.53 -11.84
CA ASP A 137 -6.98 5.88 -12.98
C ASP A 137 -8.41 5.29 -12.85
N MET A 138 -8.57 4.12 -12.22
CA MET A 138 -9.90 3.61 -11.88
C MET A 138 -10.64 4.51 -10.90
N MET A 139 -9.96 5.07 -9.90
CA MET A 139 -10.52 6.07 -8.97
C MET A 139 -10.92 7.36 -9.70
N ARG A 140 -10.15 7.78 -10.72
CA ARG A 140 -10.53 8.89 -11.60
C ARG A 140 -11.81 8.58 -12.38
N LEU A 141 -11.92 7.37 -12.93
CA LEU A 141 -13.09 6.92 -13.71
C LEU A 141 -14.34 6.70 -12.84
N CYS A 142 -14.16 6.36 -11.57
CA CYS A 142 -15.22 6.10 -10.60
C CYS A 142 -14.83 6.67 -9.22
N ARG A 143 -15.12 7.96 -8.99
CA ARG A 143 -14.78 8.63 -7.73
C ARG A 143 -15.52 8.02 -6.54
N GLY A 144 -16.75 7.53 -6.76
CA GLY A 144 -17.57 6.88 -5.74
C GLY A 144 -17.07 5.50 -5.27
N ASP A 145 -15.96 5.01 -5.85
CA ASP A 145 -15.26 3.79 -5.43
C ASP A 145 -16.17 2.58 -5.18
N ASN A 146 -17.10 2.33 -6.10
CA ASN A 146 -18.10 1.27 -5.93
C ASN A 146 -17.50 -0.16 -5.96
N MET A 147 -16.20 -0.28 -6.23
CA MET A 147 -15.46 -1.54 -6.19
C MET A 147 -14.57 -1.69 -4.95
N GLY A 148 -14.53 -0.70 -4.04
CA GLY A 148 -13.74 -0.76 -2.81
C GLY A 148 -12.22 -0.73 -3.04
N LEU A 149 -11.77 -0.05 -4.09
CA LEU A 149 -10.36 0.05 -4.47
C LEU A 149 -9.53 0.89 -3.49
N ARG A 150 -10.17 1.80 -2.73
CA ARG A 150 -9.47 2.66 -1.76
C ARG A 150 -8.80 1.87 -0.63
N ASP A 151 -9.22 0.63 -0.39
CA ASP A 151 -8.73 -0.20 0.72
C ASP A 151 -7.30 -0.70 0.48
N MET A 152 -6.91 -0.91 -0.79
CA MET A 152 -5.58 -1.41 -1.14
C MET A 152 -4.57 -0.30 -1.48
N ILE A 153 -5.03 0.88 -1.88
CA ILE A 153 -4.17 1.97 -2.37
C ILE A 153 -3.13 2.45 -1.34
N PRO A 154 -3.48 2.69 -0.05
CA PRO A 154 -2.50 3.17 0.93
C PRO A 154 -1.32 2.21 1.11
N ALA A 155 -1.60 0.90 1.16
CA ALA A 155 -0.55 -0.10 1.29
C ALA A 155 0.42 -0.06 0.10
N LEU A 156 -0.08 0.10 -1.14
CA LEU A 156 0.79 0.20 -2.31
C LEU A 156 1.67 1.47 -2.30
N TYR A 157 1.12 2.61 -1.88
CA TYR A 157 1.93 3.82 -1.68
C TYR A 157 3.06 3.61 -0.66
N ILE A 158 2.74 2.99 0.48
CA ILE A 158 3.71 2.68 1.55
C ILE A 158 4.83 1.76 1.03
N ARG A 159 4.49 0.72 0.26
CA ARG A 159 5.48 -0.19 -0.36
C ARG A 159 6.41 0.53 -1.34
N LEU A 160 5.91 1.54 -2.04
CA LEU A 160 6.70 2.38 -2.94
C LEU A 160 7.50 3.49 -2.21
N GLY A 161 7.51 3.50 -0.87
CA GLY A 161 8.16 4.54 -0.06
C GLY A 161 7.48 5.90 -0.16
N ARG A 162 6.22 5.96 -0.59
CA ARG A 162 5.44 7.20 -0.79
C ARG A 162 4.49 7.43 0.39
N ASP A 163 5.03 7.41 1.59
CA ASP A 163 4.24 7.46 2.83
C ASP A 163 3.39 8.74 2.93
N GLN A 164 3.92 9.90 2.49
CA GLN A 164 3.16 11.15 2.47
C GLN A 164 1.94 11.06 1.54
N HIS A 165 2.08 10.47 0.35
CA HIS A 165 0.93 10.27 -0.55
C HIS A 165 -0.10 9.30 0.02
N ALA A 166 0.35 8.24 0.72
CA ALA A 166 -0.56 7.35 1.43
C ALA A 166 -1.35 8.11 2.50
N TYR A 167 -0.66 8.93 3.29
CA TYR A 167 -1.27 9.71 4.37
C TYR A 167 -2.25 10.75 3.82
N ASP A 168 -1.87 11.52 2.81
CA ASP A 168 -2.72 12.51 2.15
C ASP A 168 -3.99 11.87 1.57
N PHE A 169 -3.85 10.72 0.91
CA PHE A 169 -4.97 9.95 0.37
C PHE A 169 -5.95 9.54 1.48
N MET A 170 -5.45 8.93 2.55
CA MET A 170 -6.29 8.50 3.67
C MET A 170 -6.91 9.70 4.41
N LYS A 171 -6.16 10.80 4.55
CA LYS A 171 -6.63 12.03 5.19
C LYS A 171 -7.80 12.64 4.44
N TRP A 172 -7.76 12.65 3.11
CA TRP A 172 -8.88 13.11 2.29
C TRP A 172 -10.15 12.30 2.58
N TYR A 173 -10.04 10.96 2.62
CA TYR A 173 -11.19 10.10 2.98
C TYR A 173 -11.66 10.31 4.41
N ALA A 174 -10.76 10.54 5.35
CA ALA A 174 -11.06 10.80 6.76
C ALA A 174 -11.63 12.20 7.02
N THR A 175 -11.66 13.09 6.02
CA THR A 175 -12.15 14.47 6.13
C THR A 175 -13.23 14.73 5.08
N THR A 176 -12.86 15.26 3.90
CA THR A 176 -13.78 15.58 2.81
C THR A 176 -14.61 14.37 2.38
N GLY A 177 -14.01 13.18 2.31
CA GLY A 177 -14.72 11.94 1.95
C GLY A 177 -15.79 11.48 2.97
N MET A 178 -15.77 12.02 4.20
CA MET A 178 -16.81 11.78 5.22
C MET A 178 -17.97 12.78 5.13
N ASP A 179 -17.85 13.85 4.33
CA ASP A 179 -18.92 14.83 4.19
C ASP A 179 -20.13 14.19 3.48
N ARG A 180 -21.27 14.18 4.19
CA ARG A 180 -22.53 13.63 3.70
C ARG A 180 -23.10 14.41 2.51
N HIS A 181 -22.62 15.63 2.29
CA HIS A 181 -23.04 16.51 1.20
C HIS A 181 -22.07 16.48 0.01
N TYR A 182 -20.96 15.73 0.08
CA TYR A 182 -20.02 15.59 -1.02
C TYR A 182 -20.68 14.88 -2.22
N ASP A 183 -20.63 15.51 -3.39
CA ASP A 183 -21.20 14.95 -4.62
C ASP A 183 -20.12 14.19 -5.40
N TRP A 184 -20.12 12.87 -5.25
CA TRP A 184 -19.21 11.97 -5.96
C TRP A 184 -19.32 12.04 -7.49
N GLY A 185 -20.42 12.55 -8.03
CA GLY A 185 -20.66 12.73 -9.47
C GLY A 185 -20.27 14.11 -10.01
N ASP A 186 -19.94 15.07 -9.13
CA ASP A 186 -19.48 16.39 -9.52
C ASP A 186 -17.97 16.42 -9.72
N MET A 187 -17.55 16.42 -10.99
CA MET A 187 -16.15 16.43 -11.36
C MET A 187 -15.43 17.75 -11.05
N LYS A 188 -16.17 18.82 -10.74
CA LYS A 188 -15.61 20.13 -10.36
C LYS A 188 -15.23 20.18 -8.88
N GLN A 189 -15.80 19.32 -8.04
CA GLN A 189 -15.40 19.25 -6.63
C GLN A 189 -13.98 18.70 -6.50
N PRO A 190 -13.19 19.21 -5.53
CA PRO A 190 -11.86 18.69 -5.25
C PRO A 190 -11.91 17.22 -4.85
N PHE A 191 -11.00 16.42 -5.39
CA PHE A 191 -10.93 14.98 -5.16
C PHE A 191 -9.48 14.55 -4.97
N LEU A 192 -9.17 13.95 -3.81
CA LEU A 192 -7.81 13.54 -3.44
C LEU A 192 -6.80 14.69 -3.52
N ASP A 193 -7.26 15.88 -3.15
CA ASP A 193 -6.56 17.16 -3.26
C ASP A 193 -5.80 17.55 -1.98
N VAL A 194 -5.92 16.78 -0.89
CA VAL A 194 -5.03 16.93 0.27
C VAL A 194 -3.59 16.72 -0.18
N LYS A 195 -2.71 17.62 0.26
CA LYS A 195 -1.26 17.59 0.06
C LYS A 195 -0.56 17.98 1.35
N ASP A 196 0.54 17.29 1.64
CA ASP A 196 1.45 17.61 2.74
C ASP A 196 0.75 17.66 4.11
N ALA A 197 -0.26 16.81 4.32
CA ALA A 197 -0.91 16.69 5.62
C ALA A 197 0.10 16.25 6.68
N ASP A 198 -0.03 16.81 7.89
CA ASP A 198 0.91 16.52 8.96
C ASP A 198 0.76 15.08 9.47
N VAL A 199 1.67 14.19 9.08
CA VAL A 199 1.72 12.79 9.53
C VAL A 199 1.84 12.66 11.06
N LEU A 200 2.35 13.69 11.74
CA LEU A 200 2.58 13.74 13.18
C LEU A 200 1.35 14.22 13.98
N GLU A 201 0.29 14.64 13.29
CA GLU A 201 -0.97 15.05 13.89
C GLU A 201 -1.67 13.87 14.59
N ALA A 202 -2.71 14.17 15.37
CA ALA A 202 -3.52 13.14 16.00
C ALA A 202 -4.20 12.24 14.95
N PRO A 203 -4.35 10.92 15.20
CA PRO A 203 -5.10 10.06 14.31
C PRO A 203 -6.49 10.61 14.01
N ALA A 204 -6.97 10.46 12.77
CA ALA A 204 -8.32 10.86 12.42
C ALA A 204 -9.36 10.02 13.17
N GLU A 205 -10.53 10.62 13.46
CA GLU A 205 -11.61 9.94 14.19
C GLU A 205 -12.07 8.65 13.49
N SER A 206 -12.07 8.62 12.16
CA SER A 206 -12.43 7.44 11.36
C SER A 206 -11.47 6.26 11.53
N TRP A 207 -10.27 6.47 12.09
CA TRP A 207 -9.30 5.41 12.36
C TRP A 207 -9.33 4.94 13.82
N THR A 208 -9.87 5.78 14.72
CA THR A 208 -9.97 5.49 16.16
C THR A 208 -11.39 5.15 16.60
N ASP A 209 -12.39 5.28 15.72
CA ASP A 209 -13.76 4.81 15.98
C ASP A 209 -13.77 3.30 16.20
N ASN A 210 -14.27 2.88 17.35
CA ASN A 210 -14.38 1.47 17.72
C ASN A 210 -15.64 0.80 17.14
N ARG A 211 -16.51 1.55 16.45
CA ARG A 211 -17.76 1.02 15.88
C ARG A 211 -17.58 0.62 14.43
N PHE A 212 -17.13 1.53 13.57
CA PHE A 212 -16.95 1.25 12.15
C PHE A 212 -15.75 2.06 11.62
N PRO A 213 -14.52 1.75 12.05
CA PRO A 213 -13.35 2.40 11.49
C PRO A 213 -13.19 1.98 10.02
N ASP A 214 -12.55 2.85 9.23
CA ASP A 214 -11.97 2.42 7.97
C ASP A 214 -10.78 1.51 8.29
N LEU A 215 -11.03 0.19 8.35
CA LEU A 215 -10.06 -0.79 8.86
C LEU A 215 -8.76 -0.77 8.03
N SER A 216 -8.87 -0.71 6.71
CA SER A 216 -7.71 -0.69 5.81
C SER A 216 -6.88 0.57 6.00
N HIS A 217 -7.51 1.75 6.12
CA HIS A 217 -6.79 3.00 6.35
C HIS A 217 -6.23 3.08 7.77
N ALA A 218 -6.94 2.58 8.78
CA ALA A 218 -6.46 2.52 10.16
C ALA A 218 -5.19 1.67 10.26
N VAL A 219 -5.17 0.49 9.65
CA VAL A 219 -3.99 -0.39 9.60
C VAL A 219 -2.81 0.30 8.91
N ALA A 220 -3.05 0.95 7.76
CA ALA A 220 -2.03 1.70 7.06
C ALA A 220 -1.51 2.90 7.87
N ALA A 221 -2.38 3.60 8.59
CA ALA A 221 -2.02 4.71 9.48
C ALA A 221 -1.13 4.23 10.65
N VAL A 222 -1.41 3.06 11.24
CA VAL A 222 -0.51 2.45 12.24
C VAL A 222 0.87 2.21 11.62
N LEU A 223 0.95 1.62 10.42
CA LEU A 223 2.23 1.34 9.75
C LEU A 223 3.05 2.61 9.49
N ILE A 224 2.41 3.67 8.97
CA ILE A 224 3.07 4.96 8.75
C ILE A 224 3.61 5.54 10.06
N LYS A 225 2.81 5.52 11.13
CA LYS A 225 3.24 6.01 12.45
C LYS A 225 4.34 5.13 13.07
N VAL A 226 4.32 3.81 12.81
CA VAL A 226 5.41 2.91 13.20
C VAL A 226 6.70 3.23 12.45
N ARG A 227 6.65 3.55 11.15
CA ARG A 227 7.82 4.00 10.39
C ARG A 227 8.43 5.28 10.98
N VAL A 228 7.59 6.27 11.29
CA VAL A 228 8.03 7.50 11.98
C VAL A 228 8.66 7.18 13.34
N LEU A 229 8.05 6.30 14.14
CA LEU A 229 8.59 5.91 15.44
C LEU A 229 9.97 5.23 15.31
N LEU A 230 10.14 4.35 14.33
CA LEU A 230 11.40 3.68 14.05
C LEU A 230 12.49 4.67 13.60
N ASP A 231 12.13 5.65 12.76
CA ASP A 231 13.04 6.73 12.35
C ASP A 231 13.51 7.57 13.55
N LEU A 232 12.57 7.97 14.43
CA LEU A 232 12.91 8.72 15.65
C LEU A 232 13.85 7.93 16.58
N GLN A 233 13.61 6.63 16.73
CA GLN A 233 14.48 5.75 17.50
C GLN A 233 15.86 5.60 16.85
N ALA A 234 15.94 5.52 15.52
CA ALA A 234 17.21 5.45 14.80
C ALA A 234 18.05 6.71 15.03
N VAL A 235 17.43 7.89 14.95
CA VAL A 235 18.08 9.19 15.24
C VAL A 235 18.58 9.25 16.67
N GLN A 236 17.78 8.84 17.66
CA GLN A 236 18.18 8.83 19.07
C GLN A 236 19.36 7.89 19.32
N ASN A 237 19.30 6.67 18.78
CA ASN A 237 20.35 5.68 18.93
C ASN A 237 21.66 6.14 18.27
N ALA A 238 21.60 6.74 17.08
CA ALA A 238 22.76 7.29 16.39
C ALA A 238 23.42 8.42 17.19
N ARG A 239 22.61 9.37 17.69
CA ARG A 239 23.11 10.46 18.56
C ARG A 239 23.78 9.94 19.82
N MET A 240 23.22 8.90 20.45
CA MET A 240 23.81 8.28 21.63
C MET A 240 25.12 7.58 21.31
N ALA A 241 25.18 6.81 20.22
CA ALA A 241 26.36 6.04 19.82
C ALA A 241 27.53 6.94 19.39
N LEU A 242 27.24 8.10 18.79
CA LEU A 242 28.25 9.02 18.26
C LEU A 242 28.61 10.14 19.23
N ARG A 243 27.99 10.19 20.40
CA ARG A 243 28.20 11.24 21.41
C ARG A 243 29.67 11.27 21.84
N GLY A 244 30.34 12.39 21.58
CA GLY A 244 31.75 12.58 21.93
C GLY A 244 32.74 11.85 21.00
N VAL A 245 32.25 11.18 19.95
CA VAL A 245 33.05 10.47 18.96
C VAL A 245 33.10 11.23 17.62
N ALA A 246 31.98 11.82 17.21
CA ALA A 246 31.87 12.56 15.95
C ALA A 246 31.47 14.03 16.19
N LEU A 247 31.84 14.90 15.23
CA LEU A 247 31.40 16.29 15.20
C LEU A 247 29.88 16.37 14.99
N PRO A 248 29.19 17.40 15.51
CA PRO A 248 27.74 17.57 15.36
C PRO A 248 27.26 17.45 13.91
N GLU A 249 27.98 18.04 12.96
CA GLU A 249 27.64 18.06 11.53
C GLU A 249 27.67 16.66 10.91
N ILE A 250 28.57 15.79 11.39
CA ILE A 250 28.66 14.39 10.96
C ILE A 250 27.47 13.59 11.51
N ILE A 251 27.12 13.83 12.78
CA ILE A 251 25.95 13.19 13.42
C ILE A 251 24.68 13.57 12.66
N GLU A 252 24.52 14.84 12.30
CA GLU A 252 23.39 15.34 11.52
C GLU A 252 23.31 14.68 10.14
N ALA A 253 24.43 14.62 9.41
CA ALA A 253 24.49 13.97 8.10
C ALA A 253 24.11 12.48 8.17
N ILE A 254 24.59 11.76 9.20
CA ILE A 254 24.23 10.36 9.44
C ILE A 254 22.74 10.23 9.75
N CYS A 255 22.21 11.07 10.64
CA CYS A 255 20.78 11.05 10.99
C CYS A 255 19.88 11.28 9.76
N GLY A 256 20.24 12.20 8.87
CA GLY A 256 19.50 12.44 7.62
C GLY A 256 19.47 11.24 6.66
N GLN A 257 20.50 10.39 6.69
CA GLN A 257 20.58 9.17 5.88
C GLN A 257 19.84 7.98 6.51
N LEU A 258 19.71 7.95 7.84
CA LEU A 258 19.06 6.86 8.58
C LEU A 258 17.54 6.89 8.51
N VAL A 259 16.94 8.07 8.25
CA VAL A 259 15.49 8.23 8.30
C VAL A 259 14.81 8.04 6.95
N GLY A 260 13.57 7.56 7.01
CA GLY A 260 12.66 7.48 5.87
C GLY A 260 12.24 8.87 5.34
N PRO A 261 11.49 8.89 4.23
CA PRO A 261 11.12 10.12 3.54
C PRO A 261 10.36 11.14 4.40
N ILE A 262 9.54 10.68 5.36
CA ILE A 262 8.72 11.56 6.21
C ILE A 262 9.60 12.48 7.08
N LEU A 263 10.58 11.93 7.80
CA LEU A 263 11.43 12.77 8.66
C LEU A 263 12.55 13.45 7.88
N ARG A 264 12.97 12.90 6.73
CA ARG A 264 14.00 13.50 5.89
C ARG A 264 13.62 14.90 5.40
N THR A 265 12.34 15.16 5.15
CA THR A 265 11.84 16.47 4.74
C THR A 265 11.58 17.43 5.90
N ARG A 266 11.88 17.02 7.15
CA ARG A 266 11.60 17.76 8.39
C ARG A 266 12.90 18.02 9.17
N PRO A 267 13.79 18.91 8.66
CA PRO A 267 15.08 19.18 9.29
C PRO A 267 14.94 19.68 10.72
N GLU A 268 13.86 20.38 11.05
CA GLU A 268 13.55 20.83 12.41
C GLU A 268 13.49 19.69 13.42
N ILE A 269 13.04 18.49 13.03
CA ILE A 269 12.99 17.30 13.89
C ILE A 269 14.38 16.66 13.98
N LEU A 270 15.13 16.64 12.87
CA LEU A 270 16.49 16.09 12.83
C LEU A 270 17.50 16.95 13.59
N LEU A 271 17.20 18.24 13.78
CA LEU A 271 18.01 19.19 14.55
C LEU A 271 17.46 19.41 15.98
N ALA A 272 16.27 18.91 16.28
CA ALA A 272 15.65 19.03 17.61
C ALA A 272 16.49 18.37 18.70
N LYS A 273 16.38 18.88 19.93
CA LYS A 273 17.11 18.35 21.09
C LYS A 273 16.71 16.89 21.37
N PRO A 274 17.59 16.07 21.98
CA PRO A 274 17.24 14.70 22.36
C PRO A 274 15.93 14.59 23.16
N GLN A 275 15.69 15.51 24.09
CA GLN A 275 14.47 15.56 24.89
C GLN A 275 13.21 15.79 24.03
N GLU A 276 13.28 16.71 23.06
CA GLU A 276 12.17 17.02 22.14
C GLU A 276 11.86 15.82 21.24
N THR A 277 12.90 15.18 20.67
CA THR A 277 12.72 13.95 19.87
C THR A 277 12.15 12.79 20.70
N ALA A 278 12.51 12.69 21.99
CA ALA A 278 11.96 11.67 22.89
C ALA A 278 10.49 11.92 23.23
N GLN A 279 10.11 13.18 23.48
CA GLN A 279 8.71 13.56 23.67
C GLN A 279 7.88 13.27 22.42
N LEU A 280 8.40 13.58 21.24
CA LEU A 280 7.74 13.25 19.98
C LEU A 280 7.60 11.74 19.79
N ALA A 281 8.64 10.95 20.07
CA ALA A 281 8.58 9.49 19.98
C ALA A 281 7.51 8.90 20.90
N GLU A 282 7.39 9.39 22.15
CA GLU A 282 6.33 8.93 23.07
C GLU A 282 4.94 9.40 22.61
N LYS A 283 4.80 10.60 22.04
CA LYS A 283 3.55 11.05 21.41
C LYS A 283 3.13 10.10 20.29
N ILE A 284 4.02 9.81 19.33
CA ILE A 284 3.73 8.91 18.21
C ILE A 284 3.41 7.50 18.70
N LYS A 285 4.15 6.99 19.69
CA LYS A 285 3.87 5.70 20.33
C LYS A 285 2.49 5.65 20.98
N SER A 286 2.04 6.74 21.60
CA SER A 286 0.67 6.85 22.13
C SER A 286 -0.38 6.75 21.01
N GLN A 287 -0.17 7.47 19.90
CA GLN A 287 -1.06 7.43 18.73
C GLN A 287 -1.10 6.03 18.07
N VAL A 288 0.04 5.36 17.96
CA VAL A 288 0.12 3.97 17.48
C VAL A 288 -0.74 3.05 18.36
N ARG A 289 -0.62 3.17 19.69
CA ARG A 289 -1.42 2.37 20.64
C ARG A 289 -2.92 2.67 20.52
N GLU A 290 -3.29 3.92 20.30
CA GLU A 290 -4.68 4.35 20.16
C GLU A 290 -5.36 3.67 18.97
N VAL A 291 -4.78 3.80 17.77
CA VAL A 291 -5.33 3.19 16.55
C VAL A 291 -5.22 1.67 16.60
N TYR A 292 -4.11 1.12 17.13
CA TYR A 292 -3.96 -0.33 17.32
C TYR A 292 -5.12 -0.90 18.15
N ARG A 293 -5.46 -0.26 19.27
CA ARG A 293 -6.57 -0.68 20.14
C ARG A 293 -7.92 -0.59 19.45
N ALA A 294 -8.11 0.44 18.62
CA ALA A 294 -9.35 0.59 17.87
C ALA A 294 -9.55 -0.55 16.87
N VAL A 295 -8.49 -0.89 16.13
CA VAL A 295 -8.49 -2.04 15.22
C VAL A 295 -8.71 -3.36 15.97
N GLU A 296 -7.98 -3.60 17.08
CA GLU A 296 -8.12 -4.84 17.89
C GLU A 296 -9.55 -5.00 18.42
N LYS A 297 -10.16 -3.90 18.89
CA LYS A 297 -11.53 -3.92 19.42
C LYS A 297 -12.58 -4.12 18.33
N TYR A 298 -12.35 -3.54 17.15
CA TYR A 298 -13.28 -3.68 16.02
C TYR A 298 -13.19 -5.07 15.37
N ASN A 299 -11.97 -5.53 15.07
CA ASN A 299 -11.70 -6.82 14.44
C ASN A 299 -10.55 -7.55 15.17
N PRO A 300 -10.85 -8.44 16.13
CA PRO A 300 -9.85 -9.09 16.98
C PRO A 300 -8.99 -10.14 16.24
N TYR A 301 -9.32 -10.46 14.99
CA TYR A 301 -8.56 -11.43 14.19
C TYR A 301 -7.37 -10.77 13.48
N PHE A 302 -7.45 -9.46 13.18
CA PHE A 302 -6.54 -8.82 12.23
C PHE A 302 -5.08 -8.84 12.69
N TRP A 303 -4.79 -8.30 13.88
CA TRP A 303 -3.41 -8.21 14.37
C TRP A 303 -2.80 -9.59 14.63
N ASP A 304 -3.60 -10.54 15.08
CA ASP A 304 -3.17 -11.93 15.30
C ASP A 304 -2.76 -12.58 13.98
N LEU A 305 -3.59 -12.49 12.94
CA LEU A 305 -3.26 -13.00 11.61
C LEU A 305 -2.04 -12.31 11.02
N LEU A 306 -1.94 -10.98 11.12
CA LEU A 306 -0.79 -10.24 10.57
C LEU A 306 0.54 -10.67 11.20
N VAL A 307 0.56 -10.98 12.50
CA VAL A 307 1.78 -11.35 13.23
C VAL A 307 2.11 -12.85 13.11
N ASN A 308 1.09 -13.71 13.10
CA ASN A 308 1.27 -15.16 13.24
C ASN A 308 1.04 -15.95 11.93
N ASP A 309 0.20 -15.45 11.02
CA ASP A 309 -0.17 -16.12 9.76
C ASP A 309 -0.41 -15.09 8.63
N PRO A 310 0.62 -14.28 8.26
CA PRO A 310 0.47 -13.19 7.31
C PRO A 310 0.07 -13.67 5.90
N ASP A 311 0.45 -14.91 5.56
CA ASP A 311 0.16 -15.51 4.26
C ASP A 311 -1.31 -15.93 4.11
N ALA A 312 -2.06 -16.03 5.22
CA ALA A 312 -3.49 -16.33 5.20
C ALA A 312 -4.29 -15.34 4.35
N GLY A 313 -3.91 -14.05 4.32
CA GLY A 313 -4.62 -13.05 3.53
C GLY A 313 -4.60 -13.33 2.03
N VAL A 314 -3.58 -14.05 1.54
CA VAL A 314 -3.48 -14.48 0.14
C VAL A 314 -4.00 -15.89 -0.05
N LEU A 315 -3.68 -16.81 0.87
CA LEU A 315 -4.02 -18.24 0.76
C LEU A 315 -5.48 -18.55 1.06
N GLN A 316 -6.10 -17.77 1.95
CA GLN A 316 -7.46 -17.96 2.45
C GLN A 316 -8.35 -16.75 2.08
N ARG A 317 -8.03 -16.06 0.98
CA ARG A 317 -8.79 -14.87 0.57
C ARG A 317 -10.27 -15.22 0.37
N PRO A 318 -11.21 -14.49 1.00
CA PRO A 318 -12.64 -14.77 0.85
C PRO A 318 -13.09 -14.64 -0.61
N THR A 319 -13.91 -15.59 -1.06
CA THR A 319 -14.48 -15.61 -2.42
C THR A 319 -15.91 -15.08 -2.48
N GLU A 320 -16.57 -14.96 -1.33
CA GLU A 320 -17.94 -14.49 -1.18
C GLU A 320 -17.98 -13.16 -0.44
N SER A 321 -19.17 -12.56 -0.36
CA SER A 321 -19.41 -11.39 0.47
C SER A 321 -19.05 -11.69 1.92
N TYR A 322 -18.37 -10.76 2.57
CA TYR A 322 -18.05 -10.83 4.00
C TYR A 322 -18.91 -9.85 4.79
N SER A 323 -19.02 -10.10 6.09
CA SER A 323 -19.60 -9.14 7.04
C SER A 323 -18.50 -8.41 7.80
N HIS A 324 -18.78 -7.19 8.23
CA HIS A 324 -17.91 -6.44 9.13
C HIS A 324 -17.59 -7.21 10.42
N ARG A 325 -16.38 -7.02 10.95
CA ARG A 325 -15.86 -7.62 12.20
C ARG A 325 -15.68 -9.14 12.16
N THR A 326 -15.67 -9.71 10.96
CA THR A 326 -15.44 -11.14 10.77
C THR A 326 -13.98 -11.44 10.46
N ARG A 327 -13.61 -12.72 10.59
CA ARG A 327 -12.31 -13.22 10.12
C ARG A 327 -12.12 -12.99 8.62
N ASP A 328 -13.19 -13.05 7.83
CA ASP A 328 -13.12 -12.84 6.38
C ASP A 328 -12.76 -11.38 6.03
N GLU A 329 -13.34 -10.41 6.73
CA GLU A 329 -12.92 -9.00 6.62
C GLU A 329 -11.42 -8.86 6.95
N ALA A 330 -10.96 -9.51 8.03
CA ALA A 330 -9.56 -9.47 8.44
C ALA A 330 -8.63 -10.07 7.37
N LEU A 331 -9.00 -11.22 6.79
CA LEU A 331 -8.23 -11.88 5.73
C LEU A 331 -8.14 -11.01 4.48
N LEU A 332 -9.23 -10.35 4.10
CA LEU A 332 -9.24 -9.45 2.95
C LEU A 332 -8.29 -8.26 3.16
N VAL A 333 -8.42 -7.55 4.28
CA VAL A 333 -7.56 -6.39 4.60
C VAL A 333 -6.11 -6.83 4.81
N LEU A 334 -5.88 -8.03 5.35
CA LEU A 334 -4.56 -8.61 5.48
C LEU A 334 -3.93 -8.81 4.11
N GLY A 335 -4.66 -9.39 3.16
CA GLY A 335 -4.19 -9.59 1.78
C GLY A 335 -3.78 -8.28 1.08
N PHE A 336 -4.41 -7.16 1.43
CA PHE A 336 -4.03 -5.84 0.90
C PHE A 336 -2.78 -5.24 1.55
N SER A 337 -2.55 -5.51 2.84
CA SER A 337 -1.61 -4.70 3.65
C SER A 337 -0.38 -5.47 4.14
N TYR A 338 -0.41 -6.81 4.22
CA TYR A 338 0.66 -7.59 4.83
C TYR A 338 2.03 -7.32 4.20
N ALA A 339 2.13 -7.24 2.87
CA ALA A 339 3.40 -7.02 2.20
C ALA A 339 4.07 -5.72 2.64
N ALA A 340 3.31 -4.64 2.85
CA ALA A 340 3.84 -3.37 3.33
C ALA A 340 4.43 -3.47 4.74
N TRP A 341 3.81 -4.27 5.61
CA TRP A 341 4.29 -4.51 6.97
C TRP A 341 5.60 -5.30 7.00
N TYR A 342 5.68 -6.37 6.20
CA TYR A 342 6.85 -7.24 6.15
C TYR A 342 8.01 -6.66 5.32
N GLU A 343 7.73 -5.74 4.40
CA GLU A 343 8.74 -4.93 3.70
C GLU A 343 9.28 -3.77 4.56
N THR A 344 8.71 -3.54 5.75
CA THR A 344 9.19 -2.51 6.68
C THR A 344 10.00 -3.17 7.80
N PRO A 345 11.34 -3.03 7.81
CA PRO A 345 12.18 -3.64 8.83
C PRO A 345 11.70 -3.27 10.24
N ARG A 346 11.61 -4.28 11.12
CA ARG A 346 11.21 -4.16 12.53
C ARG A 346 9.75 -3.73 12.79
N ALA A 347 8.92 -3.45 11.78
CA ALA A 347 7.53 -3.05 12.02
C ALA A 347 6.71 -4.12 12.74
N VAL A 348 6.81 -5.38 12.31
CA VAL A 348 6.14 -6.51 12.98
C VAL A 348 6.65 -6.73 14.40
N ASN A 349 7.93 -6.42 14.68
CA ASN A 349 8.48 -6.49 16.04
C ASN A 349 7.82 -5.47 16.98
N VAL A 350 7.50 -4.27 16.48
CA VAL A 350 6.74 -3.28 17.25
C VAL A 350 5.36 -3.82 17.62
N LEU A 351 4.66 -4.48 16.69
CA LEU A 351 3.36 -5.11 16.97
C LEU A 351 3.47 -6.22 18.03
N ARG A 352 4.50 -7.07 17.98
CA ARG A 352 4.75 -8.10 19.00
C ARG A 352 4.93 -7.49 20.38
N THR A 353 5.64 -6.37 20.49
CA THR A 353 5.80 -5.65 21.76
C THR A 353 4.49 -5.05 22.25
N LEU A 354 3.67 -4.48 21.36
CA LEU A 354 2.36 -3.96 21.69
C LEU A 354 1.41 -5.05 22.20
N SER A 355 1.33 -6.18 21.50
CA SER A 355 0.50 -7.32 21.88
C SER A 355 0.83 -7.83 23.29
N LYS A 356 2.13 -7.99 23.61
CA LYS A 356 2.59 -8.35 24.96
C LYS A 356 2.20 -7.33 26.03
N ALA A 357 2.30 -6.04 25.72
CA ALA A 357 1.94 -4.98 26.66
C ALA A 357 0.42 -4.94 26.96
N PHE A 358 -0.43 -5.45 26.07
CA PHE A 358 -1.88 -5.46 26.24
C PHE A 358 -2.45 -6.75 26.81
N ARG A 359 -1.78 -7.88 26.61
CA ARG A 359 -2.22 -9.17 27.18
C ARG A 359 -1.93 -9.31 28.68
N GLY A 360 -1.21 -8.35 29.29
CA GLY A 360 -0.77 -8.42 30.68
C GLY A 360 0.29 -9.52 30.90
N PRO A 361 1.04 -9.48 32.02
CA PRO A 361 1.87 -10.61 32.43
C PRO A 361 1.06 -11.87 32.75
#